data_AF-A0A975CKQ8-F1
#
_entry.id   AF-A0A975CKQ8-F1
#
_cell.length_a   1.000
_cell.length_b   1.000
_cell.length_c   1.000
_cell.angle_alpha   90.00
_cell.angle_beta   90.00
_cell.angle_gamma   90.00
#
_symmetry.space_group_name_H-M   'P 1'
#
loop_
_entity.id
_entity.type
_entity.pdbx_description
1 polymer ?
#
loop_
_entity_poly.entity_id
_entity_poly.type
_entity_poly.pdbx_seq_one_letter_code
_entity_poly.pdbx_strand_id
1 'polypeptide(L)' 'MNPNPIDQTRLSVAAIAASLIQSLEDSNPGLTERFVKNLEAKYQEIRDYEVVHTGTLETLKWTRDFLKS' A
#
# COMPACT_ATOMS: atom_id res chain seq x y z
N MET A 1 -10.58 -24.56 8.96
CA MET A 1 -10.71 -23.38 8.08
C MET A 1 -9.31 -23.08 7.56
N ASN A 2 -9.05 -23.26 6.26
CA ASN A 2 -7.78 -22.80 5.69
C ASN A 2 -7.76 -21.27 5.79
N PRO A 3 -6.69 -20.64 6.30
CA PRO A 3 -6.56 -19.20 6.28
C PRO A 3 -6.67 -18.75 4.83
N ASN A 4 -7.44 -17.70 4.57
CA ASN A 4 -7.59 -17.10 3.25
C ASN A 4 -6.19 -16.95 2.64
N PRO A 5 -5.84 -17.67 1.54
CA PRO A 5 -4.48 -17.66 1.04
C PRO A 5 -4.15 -16.23 0.64
N ILE A 6 -3.16 -15.63 1.30
CA ILE A 6 -2.70 -14.28 0.99
C ILE A 6 -2.43 -14.24 -0.51
N ASP A 7 -3.07 -13.27 -1.19
CA ASP A 7 -2.84 -13.04 -2.61
C ASP A 7 -1.38 -12.57 -2.81
N GLN A 8 -0.54 -13.51 -3.23
CA GLN A 8 0.90 -13.29 -3.37
C GLN A 8 1.24 -12.24 -4.42
N THR A 9 0.39 -12.07 -5.44
CA THR A 9 0.58 -11.04 -6.46
C THR A 9 0.39 -9.66 -5.85
N ARG A 10 -0.71 -9.46 -5.11
CA ARG A 10 -0.98 -8.20 -4.41
C ARG A 10 0.07 -7.88 -3.35
N LEU A 11 0.50 -8.89 -2.59
CA LEU A 11 1.57 -8.73 -1.61
C LEU A 11 2.89 -8.32 -2.27
N SER A 12 3.25 -8.96 -3.39
CA SER A 12 4.46 -8.63 -4.16
C SER A 12 4.42 -7.20 -4.70
N VAL A 13 3.27 -6.77 -5.24
CA VAL A 13 3.06 -5.39 -5.71
C VAL A 13 3.23 -4.39 -4.56
N ALA A 14 2.64 -4.66 -3.39
CA ALA A 14 2.78 -3.80 -2.23
C ALA A 14 4.24 -3.68 -1.77
N ALA A 15 4.97 -4.79 -1.75
CA ALA A 15 6.39 -4.80 -1.39
C ALA A 15 7.24 -4.02 -2.39
N ILE A 16 7.06 -4.26 -3.70
CA ILE A 16 7.79 -3.53 -4.77
C ILE A 16 7.54 -2.03 -4.68
N ALA A 17 6.29 -1.61 -4.49
CA ALA A 17 5.93 -0.21 -4.37
C ALA A 17 6.62 0.45 -3.16
N ALA A 18 6.61 -0.21 -1.99
CA ALA A 18 7.28 0.30 -0.81
C ALA A 18 8.80 0.42 -1.01
N SER A 19 9.44 -0.61 -1.58
CA SER A 19 10.88 -0.60 -1.85
C SER A 19 11.29 0.49 -2.85
N LEU A 20 10.48 0.76 -3.87
CA LEU A 20 10.71 1.86 -4.81
C LEU A 20 10.68 3.22 -4.10
N ILE A 21 9.69 3.46 -3.25
CA ILE A 21 9.57 4.73 -2.53
C ILE A 21 10.73 4.92 -1.55
N GLN A 22 11.11 3.89 -0.81
CA GLN A 22 12.29 3.92 0.08
C GLN A 22 13.57 4.23 -0.70
N SER A 23 13.76 3.60 -1.86
CA SER A 23 14.97 3.81 -2.69
C SER A 23 15.05 5.22 -3.27
N LEU A 24 13.92 5.91 -3.42
CA LEU A 24 13.83 7.26 -3.96
C LEU A 24 13.90 8.35 -2.88
N GLU A 25 13.77 8.00 -1.59
CA GLU A 25 13.83 8.94 -0.47
C GLU A 25 15.16 9.71 -0.44
N ASP A 26 16.27 9.01 -0.63
CA ASP A 26 17.62 9.61 -0.63
C ASP A 26 17.77 10.70 -1.69
N SER A 27 17.08 10.55 -2.82
CA SER A 27 17.09 11.51 -3.94
C SER A 27 16.01 12.59 -3.80
N ASN A 28 14.99 12.36 -2.96
CA ASN A 28 13.86 13.27 -2.78
C ASN A 28 13.33 13.22 -1.33
N PRO A 29 14.00 13.93 -0.40
CA PRO A 29 13.58 13.94 1.00
C PRO A 29 12.11 14.33 1.20
N GLY A 30 11.45 13.60 2.09
CA GLY A 30 10.02 13.72 2.39
C GLY A 30 9.12 13.04 1.36
N LEU A 31 9.66 12.32 0.38
CA LEU A 31 8.84 11.57 -0.59
C LEU A 31 7.98 10.53 0.10
N THR A 32 8.55 9.78 1.04
CA THR A 32 7.87 8.72 1.80
C THR A 32 6.67 9.28 2.55
N GLU A 33 6.82 10.41 3.25
CA GLU A 33 5.72 11.07 3.96
C GLU A 33 4.61 11.50 2.99
N ARG A 34 4.97 12.17 1.89
CA ARG A 34 4.02 12.61 0.86
C ARG A 34 3.30 11.40 0.24
N PHE A 35 4.03 10.32 -0.02
CA PHE A 35 3.50 9.09 -0.58
C PHE A 35 2.51 8.43 0.37
N VAL A 36 2.85 8.29 1.66
CA VAL A 36 1.95 7.74 2.69
C VAL A 36 0.67 8.56 2.81
N LYS A 37 0.77 9.90 2.78
CA LYS A 37 -0.41 10.78 2.80
C LYS A 37 -1.33 10.54 1.60
N ASN A 38 -0.75 10.44 0.40
CA ASN A 38 -1.52 10.17 -0.83
C ASN A 38 -2.14 8.77 -0.81
N LEU A 39 -1.41 7.79 -0.28
CA LEU A 39 -1.87 6.42 -0.16
C LEU A 39 -3.05 6.29 0.82
N GLU A 40 -3.00 7.00 1.95
CA GLU A 40 -4.13 7.07 2.89
C GLU A 40 -5.35 7.73 2.24
N ALA A 41 -5.17 8.83 1.51
CA ALA A 41 -6.26 9.48 0.80
C ALA A 41 -6.94 8.54 -0.22
N LYS A 42 -6.16 7.76 -0.99
CA LYS A 42 -6.72 6.74 -1.90
C LYS A 42 -7.40 5.59 -1.15
N TYR A 43 -6.87 5.18 0.00
CA TYR A 43 -7.51 4.14 0.81
C TYR A 43 -8.91 4.59 1.25
N GLN A 44 -9.04 5.82 1.77
CA GLN A 44 -10.34 6.36 2.20
C GLN A 44 -11.31 6.47 1.02
N GLU A 45 -10.86 7.00 -0.12
CA GLU A 45 -11.68 7.10 -1.33
C GLU A 45 -12.23 5.75 -1.79
N ILE A 46 -11.37 4.73 -1.89
CA ILE A 46 -11.77 3.39 -2.37
C ILE A 46 -12.65 2.67 -1.35
N ARG A 47 -12.43 2.92 -0.05
CA ARG A 47 -13.25 2.33 1.01
C ARG A 47 -14.69 2.84 0.94
N ASP A 48 -14.87 4.08 0.51
CA ASP A 48 -16.18 4.73 0.47
C ASP A 48 -16.94 4.46 -0.85
N TYR A 49 -16.39 3.64 -1.76
CA TYR A 49 -17.10 3.18 -2.97
C TYR A 49 -18.26 2.24 -2.65
N GLU A 50 -19.30 2.25 -3.49
CA GLU A 50 -20.45 1.34 -3.34
C GLU A 50 -20.04 -0.14 -3.44
N VAL A 51 -19.00 -0.44 -4.22
CA VAL A 51 -18.46 -1.79 -4.39
C VAL A 51 -17.28 -1.99 -3.44
N VAL A 52 -17.31 -3.09 -2.69
CA VAL A 52 -16.23 -3.43 -1.76
C VAL A 52 -14.99 -3.91 -2.54
N HIS A 53 -13.91 -3.12 -2.50
CA HIS A 53 -12.64 -3.44 -3.15
C HIS A 53 -11.60 -4.00 -2.16
N THR A 54 -11.94 -5.06 -1.42
CA THR A 54 -11.11 -5.63 -0.34
C THR A 54 -9.66 -5.83 -0.76
N GLY A 55 -9.41 -6.40 -1.94
CA GLY A 55 -8.05 -6.69 -2.37
C GLY A 55 -7.20 -5.45 -2.66
N THR A 56 -7.82 -4.38 -3.15
CA THR A 56 -7.14 -3.10 -3.33
C THR A 56 -6.84 -2.47 -1.98
N LEU A 57 -7.80 -2.47 -1.06
CA LEU A 57 -7.63 -1.94 0.30
C LEU A 57 -6.53 -2.70 1.07
N GLU A 58 -6.47 -4.02 0.94
CA GLU A 58 -5.39 -4.85 1.50
C GLU A 58 -4.03 -4.49 0.90
N THR A 59 -3.94 -4.32 -0.42
CA THR A 59 -2.70 -3.95 -1.10
C THR A 59 -2.19 -2.61 -0.60
N LEU A 60 -3.06 -1.60 -0.53
CA LEU A 60 -2.70 -0.27 -0.01
C LEU A 60 -2.23 -0.36 1.45
N LYS A 61 -2.94 -1.11 2.28
CA LYS A 61 -2.56 -1.32 3.69
C LYS A 61 -1.17 -1.95 3.79
N TRP A 62 -0.88 -3.02 3.05
CA TRP A 62 0.43 -3.66 3.07
C TRP A 62 1.54 -2.72 2.61
N THR A 63 1.34 -1.92 1.54
CA THR A 63 2.33 -0.94 1.10
C THR A 63 2.68 0.03 2.23
N ARG A 64 1.67 0.53 2.96
CA ARG A 64 1.88 1.41 4.11
C ARG A 64 2.64 0.72 5.24
N ASP A 65 2.30 -0.53 5.53
CA ASP A 65 2.90 -1.30 6.61
C ASP A 65 4.38 -1.62 6.29
N PHE A 66 4.72 -1.90 5.03
CA PHE A 66 6.11 -2.08 4.59
C PHE A 66 6.94 -0.80 4.68
N LEU A 67 6.35 0.38 4.48
CA LEU A 67 7.04 1.66 4.64
C LEU A 67 7.30 2.05 6.10
N LYS A 68 6.64 1.39 7.05
CA LYS A 68 6.81 1.61 8.50
C LYS A 68 7.74 0.60 9.17
N SER A 69 8.12 -0.45 8.43
CA SER A 69 9.01 -1.52 8.90
C SER A 69 10.47 -1.16 8.59
#